data_AF-A0A4S4DKR5-F1
#
_entry.id   AF-A0A4S4DKR5-F1
#
_cell.length_a   1.000
_cell.length_b   1.000
_cell.length_c   1.000
_cell.angle_alpha   90.00
_cell.angle_beta   90.00
_cell.angle_gamma   90.00
#
_symmetry.space_group_name_H-M   'P 1'
#
loop_
_entity.id
_entity.type
_entity.pdbx_description
1 polymer ?
#
loop_
_entity_poly.entity_id
_entity_poly.type
_entity_poly.pdbx_seq_one_letter_code
_entity_poly.pdbx_strand_id
1 'polypeptide(L)'
;MRIINEPTAAAIAYGLDKKAESGGEKNVLIFDLGGGTFDVSLLTIEEGIFEVKAIAGDTYLGGEDFDNRMVNHFVQEFKRKHKKDISGNPRSLRRLMTACERAKRTLSSTAQTTIEIDSLYDGVDFHTTITQARFEELNMDLFMKCMEPVEKCLRDAKMEKNSVHDVVLVGGSTRIPKVQQLLQDFFNGKELCKSINPDEAVAYGAAVQAAILSDRKRSYDCFDSKKHNNSNQERASVLYLPEVSHVYFDIDANGILNVSAEDKTIGQKNKITITNNKGRLSKEEIEKMVQEAEKYKFKDEEHKKKVETKNALENYAYNMRNTIKDEKISTKLPPADKKKIEDAIDQAIH
;
A
#
# COMPACT_ATOMS: atom_id res chain seq x y z
N MET A 1 17.71 -1.06 -7.38
CA MET A 1 16.38 -1.02 -6.75
C MET A 1 16.58 -1.09 -5.25
N ARG A 2 15.69 -0.46 -4.47
CA ARG A 2 15.83 -0.30 -3.03
C ARG A 2 14.45 -0.36 -2.39
N ILE A 3 14.33 -0.99 -1.23
CA ILE A 3 13.14 -0.87 -0.39
C ILE A 3 13.24 0.46 0.35
N ILE A 4 12.20 1.28 0.23
CA ILE A 4 12.11 2.56 0.91
C ILE A 4 10.93 2.50 1.89
N ASN A 5 11.15 2.98 3.11
CA ASN A 5 10.08 3.09 4.09
C ASN A 5 9.08 4.17 3.64
N GLU A 6 7.79 3.90 3.81
CA GLU A 6 6.71 4.80 3.42
C GLU A 6 6.87 6.25 3.94
N PRO A 7 7.14 6.48 5.23
CA PRO A 7 7.30 7.85 5.74
C PRO A 7 8.54 8.56 5.17
N THR A 8 9.60 7.83 4.83
CA THR A 8 10.77 8.42 4.13
C THR A 8 10.41 8.80 2.70
N ALA A 9 9.64 7.96 2.00
CA ALA A 9 9.15 8.28 0.66
C ALA A 9 8.23 9.52 0.69
N ALA A 10 7.30 9.58 1.64
CA ALA A 10 6.45 10.76 1.82
C ALA A 10 7.25 12.03 2.15
N ALA A 11 8.30 11.93 2.98
CA ALA A 11 9.19 13.06 3.25
C ALA A 11 9.91 13.55 1.99
N ILE A 12 10.35 12.64 1.11
CA ILE A 12 10.93 13.01 -0.19
C ILE A 12 9.91 13.76 -1.06
N ALA A 13 8.66 13.27 -1.12
CA ALA A 13 7.59 13.96 -1.83
C ALA A 13 7.34 15.38 -1.29
N TYR A 14 7.28 15.52 0.04
CA TYR A 14 7.15 16.81 0.72
C TYR A 14 8.33 17.76 0.41
N GLY A 15 9.56 17.28 0.57
CA GLY A 15 10.77 18.09 0.45
C GLY A 15 11.05 18.57 -0.98
N LEU A 16 10.55 17.87 -2.00
CA LEU A 16 10.67 18.30 -3.39
C LEU A 16 9.81 19.50 -3.71
N ASP A 17 8.54 19.53 -3.27
CA ASP A 17 7.64 20.66 -3.47
C ASP A 17 8.11 21.92 -2.74
N LYS A 18 8.77 21.73 -1.59
CA LYS A 18 9.22 22.82 -0.70
C LYS A 18 10.62 23.36 -0.99
N LYS A 19 11.33 22.84 -2.00
CA LYS A 19 12.68 23.31 -2.41
C LYS A 19 12.74 24.80 -2.80
N ALA A 20 11.61 25.47 -2.97
CA ALA A 20 11.55 26.88 -3.37
C ALA A 20 11.46 27.90 -2.22
N GLU A 21 11.13 27.51 -0.98
CA GLU A 21 10.63 28.50 0.01
C GLU A 21 11.53 28.79 1.23
N SER A 22 12.59 28.01 1.51
CA SER A 22 13.42 28.29 2.71
C SER A 22 14.73 27.50 2.72
N GLY A 23 15.87 28.19 2.71
CA GLY A 23 17.22 27.62 2.80
C GLY A 23 17.68 27.29 4.23
N GLY A 24 16.79 26.81 5.09
CA GLY A 24 17.10 26.47 6.48
C GLY A 24 16.69 25.05 6.84
N GLU A 25 17.34 24.49 7.86
CA GLU A 25 17.02 23.20 8.48
C GLU A 25 15.55 23.17 8.93
N LYS A 26 14.81 22.12 8.56
CA LYS A 26 13.43 21.90 8.98
C LYS A 26 13.22 20.53 9.58
N ASN A 27 12.62 20.50 10.76
CA ASN A 27 12.14 19.26 11.38
C ASN A 27 10.69 19.01 10.97
N VAL A 28 10.43 17.86 10.35
CA VAL A 28 9.15 17.49 9.78
C VAL A 28 8.71 16.17 10.38
N LEU A 29 7.50 16.13 10.95
CA LEU A 29 6.86 14.91 11.39
C LEU A 29 5.93 14.40 10.30
N ILE A 30 6.15 13.17 9.85
CA ILE A 30 5.24 12.45 8.97
C ILE A 30 4.33 11.60 9.85
N PHE A 31 3.03 11.81 9.71
CA PHE A 31 1.97 11.03 10.36
C PHE A 31 1.24 10.23 9.27
N ASP A 32 1.56 8.94 9.16
CA ASP A 32 1.05 8.05 8.14
C ASP A 32 0.04 7.06 8.74
N LEU A 33 -1.25 7.29 8.50
CA LEU A 33 -2.32 6.41 8.98
C LEU A 33 -3.05 5.80 7.78
N GLY A 34 -2.69 4.57 7.46
CA GLY A 34 -3.17 3.83 6.31
C GLY A 34 -4.41 2.99 6.60
N GLY A 35 -4.56 1.91 5.81
CA GLY A 35 -5.65 0.95 5.93
C GLY A 35 -5.45 -0.08 7.05
N GLY A 36 -4.21 -0.50 7.31
CA GLY A 36 -3.91 -1.50 8.36
C GLY A 36 -2.64 -1.22 9.15
N THR A 37 -1.89 -0.18 8.80
CA THR A 37 -0.66 0.23 9.47
C THR A 37 -0.72 1.71 9.84
N PHE A 38 -0.03 2.03 10.92
CA PHE A 38 0.18 3.39 11.39
C PHE A 38 1.67 3.62 11.65
N ASP A 39 2.25 4.59 10.98
CA ASP A 39 3.66 4.94 11.10
C ASP A 39 3.84 6.44 11.38
N VAL A 40 4.81 6.75 12.24
CA VAL A 40 5.23 8.11 12.55
C VAL A 40 6.74 8.19 12.38
N SER A 41 7.20 9.14 11.59
CA SER A 41 8.63 9.44 11.47
C SER A 41 8.90 10.91 11.69
N LEU A 42 9.93 11.22 12.47
CA LEU A 42 10.45 12.57 12.60
C LEU A 42 11.75 12.67 11.81
N LEU A 43 11.81 13.61 10.89
CA LEU A 43 12.96 13.83 10.01
C LEU A 43 13.45 15.27 10.11
N THR A 44 14.74 15.44 9.90
CA THR A 44 15.35 16.74 9.62
C THR A 44 15.66 16.82 8.13
N ILE A 45 15.25 17.92 7.50
CA ILE A 45 15.45 18.20 6.08
C ILE A 45 16.29 19.47 5.94
N GLU A 46 17.45 19.34 5.31
CA GLU A 46 18.39 20.44 5.08
C GLU A 46 19.06 20.25 3.71
N GLU A 47 18.98 21.26 2.83
CA GLU A 47 19.62 21.24 1.49
C GLU A 47 19.35 19.96 0.64
N GLY A 48 18.19 19.32 0.83
CA GLY A 48 17.83 18.07 0.14
C GLY A 48 18.41 16.80 0.76
N ILE A 49 19.06 16.90 1.91
CA ILE A 49 19.41 15.79 2.79
C ILE A 49 18.19 15.51 3.68
N PHE A 50 17.79 14.23 3.75
CA PHE A 50 16.69 13.76 4.58
C PHE A 50 17.25 12.83 5.65
N GLU A 51 17.31 13.29 6.89
CA GLU A 51 17.82 12.52 8.02
C GLU A 51 16.68 12.08 8.93
N VAL A 52 16.47 10.78 9.06
CA VAL A 52 15.46 10.23 9.98
C VAL A 52 16.00 10.27 11.40
N LYS A 53 15.32 10.98 12.30
CA LYS A 53 15.70 11.12 13.71
C LYS A 53 15.06 10.04 14.59
N ALA A 54 13.81 9.69 14.31
CA ALA A 54 13.10 8.62 14.99
C ALA A 54 11.98 8.05 14.13
N ILE A 55 11.64 6.78 14.39
CA ILE A 55 10.49 6.07 13.80
C ILE A 55 9.74 5.37 14.94
N ALA A 56 8.42 5.46 14.91
CA ALA A 56 7.52 4.70 15.77
C ALA A 56 6.26 4.34 14.97
N GLY A 57 5.46 3.38 15.44
CA GLY A 57 4.25 2.99 14.75
C GLY A 57 3.58 1.77 15.36
N ASP A 58 2.49 1.35 14.75
CA ASP A 58 1.75 0.11 15.03
C ASP A 58 1.37 -0.54 13.69
N THR A 59 1.95 -1.72 13.43
CA THR A 59 1.73 -2.46 12.17
C THR A 59 0.37 -3.17 12.11
N TYR A 60 -0.47 -3.01 13.13
CA TYR A 60 -1.80 -3.61 13.25
C TYR A 60 -2.85 -2.56 13.68
N LEU A 61 -2.68 -1.32 13.23
CA LEU A 61 -3.61 -0.23 13.49
C LEU A 61 -3.85 0.57 12.22
N GLY A 62 -5.10 0.65 11.76
CA GLY A 62 -5.45 1.46 10.61
C GLY A 62 -6.96 1.59 10.38
N GLY A 63 -7.29 2.02 9.15
CA GLY A 63 -8.66 2.24 8.71
C GLY A 63 -9.59 1.01 8.85
N GLU A 64 -9.06 -0.20 8.71
CA GLU A 64 -9.79 -1.46 8.83
C GLU A 64 -10.25 -1.71 10.26
N ASP A 65 -9.45 -1.33 11.27
CA ASP A 65 -9.87 -1.43 12.68
C ASP A 65 -11.08 -0.53 12.96
N PHE A 66 -11.10 0.66 12.35
CA PHE A 66 -12.24 1.57 12.49
C PHE A 66 -13.50 1.00 11.83
N ASP A 67 -13.36 0.38 10.67
CA ASP A 67 -14.45 -0.32 9.99
C ASP A 67 -14.95 -1.50 10.83
N ASN A 68 -14.04 -2.28 11.42
CA ASN A 68 -14.35 -3.39 12.31
C ASN A 68 -15.16 -2.95 13.54
N ARG A 69 -14.86 -1.79 14.14
CA ARG A 69 -15.67 -1.23 15.24
C ARG A 69 -17.10 -0.92 14.79
N MET A 70 -17.27 -0.33 13.61
CA MET A 70 -18.59 -0.08 13.04
C MET A 70 -19.34 -1.37 12.73
N VAL A 71 -18.69 -2.35 12.09
CA VAL A 71 -19.28 -3.67 11.80
C VAL A 71 -19.74 -4.34 13.08
N ASN A 72 -18.89 -4.41 14.11
CA ASN A 72 -19.26 -5.02 15.39
C ASN A 72 -20.47 -4.31 16.03
N HIS A 73 -20.50 -2.98 15.99
CA HIS A 73 -21.65 -2.21 16.47
C HIS A 73 -22.95 -2.60 15.74
N PHE A 74 -22.92 -2.66 14.42
CA PHE A 74 -24.11 -2.97 13.61
C PHE A 74 -24.50 -4.45 13.62
N VAL A 75 -23.56 -5.37 13.81
CA VAL A 75 -23.87 -6.78 14.07
C VAL A 75 -24.71 -6.90 15.35
N GLN A 76 -24.32 -6.21 16.43
CA GLN A 76 -25.09 -6.18 17.67
C GLN A 76 -26.44 -5.47 17.50
N GLU A 77 -26.48 -4.39 16.72
CA GLU A 77 -27.74 -3.70 16.42
C GLU A 77 -28.72 -4.59 15.65
N PHE A 78 -28.24 -5.27 14.60
CA PHE A 78 -29.05 -6.20 13.80
C PHE A 78 -29.59 -7.34 14.68
N LYS A 79 -28.73 -7.91 15.55
CA LYS A 79 -29.14 -8.93 16.52
C LYS A 79 -30.19 -8.43 17.50
N ARG A 80 -30.06 -7.20 17.99
CA ARG A 80 -31.05 -6.60 18.90
C ARG A 80 -32.40 -6.37 18.22
N LYS A 81 -32.40 -5.81 17.00
CA LYS A 81 -33.59 -5.43 16.21
C LYS A 81 -34.33 -6.65 15.65
N HIS A 82 -33.61 -7.61 15.08
CA HIS A 82 -34.19 -8.73 14.32
C HIS A 82 -34.06 -10.09 15.02
N LYS A 83 -33.40 -10.16 16.18
CA LYS A 83 -33.14 -11.40 16.94
C LYS A 83 -32.37 -12.46 16.13
N LYS A 84 -31.61 -12.03 15.12
CA LYS A 84 -30.79 -12.88 14.25
C LYS A 84 -29.33 -12.46 14.33
N ASP A 85 -28.41 -13.43 14.37
CA ASP A 85 -26.97 -13.18 14.46
C ASP A 85 -26.30 -13.40 13.10
N ILE A 86 -25.70 -12.36 12.55
CA ILE A 86 -25.04 -12.41 11.24
C ILE A 86 -23.55 -12.75 11.33
N SER A 87 -22.98 -12.86 12.53
CA SER A 87 -21.54 -13.10 12.75
C SER A 87 -21.04 -14.41 12.12
N GLY A 88 -21.93 -15.39 11.95
CA GLY A 88 -21.61 -16.66 11.28
C GLY A 88 -21.73 -16.64 9.75
N ASN A 89 -22.12 -15.52 9.12
CA ASN A 89 -22.34 -15.43 7.68
C ASN A 89 -21.31 -14.52 7.00
N PRO A 90 -20.28 -15.08 6.33
CA PRO A 90 -19.23 -14.30 5.68
C PRO A 90 -19.74 -13.35 4.60
N ARG A 91 -20.80 -13.73 3.87
CA ARG A 91 -21.39 -12.89 2.83
C ARG A 91 -22.05 -11.66 3.43
N SER A 92 -22.85 -11.83 4.48
CA SER A 92 -23.50 -10.73 5.19
C SER A 92 -22.46 -9.80 5.83
N LEU A 93 -21.45 -10.37 6.49
CA LEU A 93 -20.35 -9.58 7.07
C LEU A 93 -19.58 -8.77 6.03
N ARG A 94 -19.26 -9.36 4.87
CA ARG A 94 -18.56 -8.63 3.81
C ARG A 94 -19.39 -7.47 3.26
N ARG A 95 -20.70 -7.68 3.06
CA ARG A 95 -21.61 -6.62 2.61
C ARG A 95 -21.72 -5.49 3.63
N LEU A 96 -21.83 -5.83 4.92
CA LEU A 96 -21.85 -4.86 6.00
C LEU A 96 -20.52 -4.10 6.10
N MET A 97 -19.39 -4.78 5.97
CA MET A 97 -18.06 -4.18 5.95
C MET A 97 -17.92 -3.12 4.86
N THR A 98 -18.27 -3.46 3.61
CA THR A 98 -18.23 -2.52 2.48
C THR A 98 -19.13 -1.30 2.72
N ALA A 99 -20.29 -1.49 3.35
CA ALA A 99 -21.18 -0.38 3.70
C ALA A 99 -20.61 0.49 4.84
N CYS A 100 -20.00 -0.12 5.87
CA CYS A 100 -19.32 0.58 6.96
C CYS A 100 -18.15 1.42 6.45
N GLU A 101 -17.29 0.87 5.60
CA GLU A 101 -16.17 1.61 5.00
C GLU A 101 -16.67 2.82 4.20
N ARG A 102 -17.73 2.64 3.40
CA ARG A 102 -18.36 3.74 2.65
C ARG A 102 -18.95 4.80 3.59
N ALA A 103 -19.61 4.38 4.65
CA ALA A 103 -20.14 5.28 5.66
C ALA A 103 -19.03 6.06 6.36
N LYS A 104 -17.96 5.40 6.82
CA LYS A 104 -16.76 6.03 7.40
C LYS A 104 -16.20 7.13 6.50
N ARG A 105 -15.97 6.83 5.21
CA ARG A 105 -15.45 7.82 4.24
C ARG A 105 -16.39 9.02 4.09
N THR A 106 -17.71 8.79 4.12
CA THR A 106 -18.73 9.83 4.04
C THR A 106 -18.75 10.70 5.32
N LEU A 107 -18.59 10.09 6.48
CA LEU A 107 -18.54 10.78 7.78
C LEU A 107 -17.28 11.65 7.96
N SER A 108 -16.26 11.50 7.14
CA SER A 108 -15.10 12.41 7.13
C SER A 108 -15.44 13.81 6.61
N SER A 109 -16.56 14.00 5.90
CA SER A 109 -17.00 15.30 5.38
C SER A 109 -18.45 15.65 5.72
N THR A 110 -19.21 14.75 6.33
CA THR A 110 -20.63 14.93 6.65
C THR A 110 -20.93 14.52 8.09
N ALA A 111 -21.91 15.18 8.72
CA ALA A 111 -22.24 14.93 10.12
C ALA A 111 -23.00 13.60 10.34
N GLN A 112 -23.64 13.05 9.30
CA GLN A 112 -24.41 11.82 9.37
C GLN A 112 -24.54 11.16 8.00
N THR A 113 -24.74 9.84 7.97
CA THR A 113 -25.03 9.08 6.77
C THR A 113 -25.90 7.85 7.09
N THR A 114 -26.52 7.27 6.06
CA THR A 114 -27.39 6.10 6.17
C THR A 114 -26.72 4.89 5.55
N ILE A 115 -26.80 3.75 6.24
CA ILE A 115 -26.39 2.44 5.77
C ILE A 115 -27.65 1.67 5.36
N GLU A 116 -27.70 1.27 4.10
CA GLU A 116 -28.81 0.54 3.49
C GLU A 116 -28.29 -0.69 2.75
N ILE A 117 -28.80 -1.87 3.12
CA ILE A 117 -28.40 -3.14 2.54
C ILE A 117 -29.63 -4.05 2.40
N ASP A 118 -30.09 -4.24 1.17
CA ASP A 118 -31.22 -5.13 0.87
C ASP A 118 -30.87 -6.59 1.16
N SER A 119 -31.78 -7.33 1.80
CA SER A 119 -31.64 -8.74 2.13
C SER A 119 -30.26 -9.05 2.73
N LEU A 120 -29.87 -8.29 3.75
CA LEU A 120 -28.58 -8.46 4.41
C LEU A 120 -28.42 -9.88 4.96
N TYR A 121 -29.46 -10.42 5.58
CA TYR A 121 -29.48 -11.76 6.13
C TYR A 121 -30.90 -12.34 6.19
N ASP A 122 -31.09 -13.57 5.71
CA ASP A 122 -32.40 -14.27 5.67
C ASP A 122 -33.58 -13.43 5.13
N GLY A 123 -33.37 -12.70 4.04
CA GLY A 123 -34.42 -11.85 3.45
C GLY A 123 -34.73 -10.58 4.24
N VAL A 124 -34.00 -10.30 5.33
CA VAL A 124 -34.18 -9.09 6.13
C VAL A 124 -33.25 -8.00 5.63
N ASP A 125 -33.84 -6.85 5.28
CA ASP A 125 -33.12 -5.64 4.92
C ASP A 125 -32.49 -5.00 6.15
N PHE A 126 -31.37 -4.30 5.96
CA PHE A 126 -30.74 -3.51 7.01
C PHE A 126 -30.72 -2.03 6.63
N HIS A 127 -31.40 -1.22 7.43
CA HIS A 127 -31.46 0.23 7.29
C HIS A 127 -31.17 0.87 8.66
N THR A 128 -30.13 1.70 8.72
CA THR A 128 -29.75 2.44 9.93
C THR A 128 -28.99 3.72 9.59
N THR A 129 -28.96 4.66 10.53
CA THR A 129 -28.24 5.93 10.40
C THR A 129 -27.10 5.97 11.41
N ILE A 130 -25.97 6.53 11.02
CA ILE A 130 -24.84 6.79 11.91
C ILE A 130 -24.39 8.24 11.78
N THR A 131 -24.11 8.85 12.92
CA THR A 131 -23.54 10.20 13.00
C THR A 131 -22.03 10.13 13.14
N GLN A 132 -21.36 11.21 12.74
CA GLN A 132 -19.93 11.39 12.92
C GLN A 132 -19.55 11.26 14.40
N ALA A 133 -20.31 11.88 15.30
CA ALA A 133 -20.10 11.78 16.74
C ALA A 133 -20.16 10.34 17.26
N ARG A 134 -21.09 9.52 16.75
CA ARG A 134 -21.18 8.10 17.14
C ARG A 134 -20.01 7.29 16.60
N PHE A 135 -19.58 7.55 15.36
CA PHE A 135 -18.38 6.94 14.80
C PHE A 135 -17.13 7.28 15.62
N GLU A 136 -16.99 8.54 16.04
CA GLU A 136 -15.88 8.99 16.88
C GLU A 136 -15.89 8.31 18.25
N GLU A 137 -17.06 8.21 18.88
CA GLU A 137 -17.22 7.52 20.17
C GLU A 137 -16.77 6.05 20.10
N LEU A 138 -17.14 5.34 19.03
CA LEU A 138 -16.79 3.91 18.84
C LEU A 138 -15.28 3.66 18.65
N ASN A 139 -14.52 4.70 18.29
CA ASN A 139 -13.12 4.61 17.89
C ASN A 139 -12.18 5.50 18.71
N MET A 140 -12.70 6.22 19.70
CA MET A 140 -11.93 7.23 20.43
C MET A 140 -10.66 6.65 21.06
N ASP A 141 -10.73 5.43 21.60
CA ASP A 141 -9.58 4.73 22.16
C ASP A 141 -8.49 4.46 21.12
N LEU A 142 -8.86 4.04 19.90
CA LEU A 142 -7.91 3.83 18.81
C LEU A 142 -7.33 5.14 18.30
N PHE A 143 -8.14 6.20 18.21
CA PHE A 143 -7.64 7.53 17.82
C PHE A 143 -6.65 8.10 18.83
N MET A 144 -6.90 7.91 20.13
CA MET A 144 -5.97 8.29 21.18
C MET A 144 -4.69 7.44 21.14
N LYS A 145 -4.81 6.14 20.83
CA LYS A 145 -3.66 5.24 20.65
C LYS A 145 -2.70 5.74 19.56
N CYS A 146 -3.20 6.41 18.51
CA CYS A 146 -2.35 7.01 17.48
C CYS A 146 -1.42 8.12 18.03
N MET A 147 -1.70 8.71 19.19
CA MET A 147 -0.83 9.75 19.77
C MET A 147 0.39 9.16 20.48
N GLU A 148 0.33 7.91 20.94
CA GLU A 148 1.44 7.28 21.67
C GLU A 148 2.71 7.15 20.81
N PRO A 149 2.65 6.72 19.53
CA PRO A 149 3.81 6.74 18.64
C PRO A 149 4.34 8.14 18.34
N VAL A 150 3.47 9.16 18.27
CA VAL A 150 3.91 10.56 18.09
C VAL A 150 4.76 11.02 19.27
N GLU A 151 4.30 10.77 20.50
CA GLU A 151 5.07 11.07 21.70
C GLU A 151 6.38 10.29 21.76
N LYS A 152 6.33 8.98 21.44
CA LYS A 152 7.53 8.14 21.42
C LYS A 152 8.55 8.68 20.42
N CYS A 153 8.11 9.07 19.23
CA CYS A 153 8.98 9.61 18.19
C CYS A 153 9.68 10.91 18.64
N LEU A 154 8.96 11.81 19.30
CA LEU A 154 9.55 13.03 19.87
C LEU A 154 10.56 12.73 20.99
N ARG A 155 10.24 11.79 21.89
CA ARG A 155 11.15 11.37 22.97
C ARG A 155 12.44 10.75 22.43
N ASP A 156 12.32 9.82 21.48
CA ASP A 156 13.46 9.10 20.90
C ASP A 156 14.36 10.05 20.11
N ALA A 157 13.77 11.02 19.38
CA ALA A 157 14.51 12.06 18.68
C ALA A 157 15.06 13.15 19.62
N LYS A 158 14.67 13.15 20.91
CA LYS A 158 15.00 14.19 21.90
C LYS A 158 14.57 15.59 21.43
N MET A 159 13.39 15.69 20.83
CA MET A 159 12.86 16.94 20.28
C MET A 159 11.61 17.39 21.03
N GLU A 160 11.49 18.69 21.26
CA GLU A 160 10.28 19.28 21.80
C GLU A 160 9.24 19.51 20.71
N LYS A 161 7.95 19.55 21.07
CA LYS A 161 6.85 19.76 20.12
C LYS A 161 7.01 21.03 19.28
N ASN A 162 7.54 22.08 19.90
CA ASN A 162 7.72 23.39 19.26
C ASN A 162 8.83 23.41 18.21
N SER A 163 9.78 22.46 18.24
CA SER A 163 10.85 22.38 17.24
C SER A 163 10.43 21.63 15.98
N VAL A 164 9.26 20.99 15.98
CA VAL A 164 8.63 20.44 14.77
C VAL A 164 8.07 21.60 13.96
N HIS A 165 8.56 21.79 12.74
CA HIS A 165 8.15 22.88 11.86
C HIS A 165 6.84 22.51 11.18
N ASP A 166 6.79 21.35 10.55
CA ASP A 166 5.65 20.87 9.78
C ASP A 166 5.20 19.47 10.26
N VAL A 167 3.88 19.27 10.28
CA VAL A 167 3.26 17.96 10.53
C VAL A 167 2.51 17.55 9.27
N VAL A 168 3.05 16.58 8.54
CA VAL A 168 2.55 16.15 7.22
C VAL A 168 1.68 14.91 7.39
N LEU A 169 0.49 14.93 6.77
CA LEU A 169 -0.46 13.82 6.80
C LEU A 169 -0.30 12.93 5.57
N VAL A 170 -0.23 11.62 5.81
CA VAL A 170 -0.12 10.58 4.76
C VAL A 170 -1.11 9.46 5.09
N GLY A 171 -1.65 8.81 4.05
CA GLY A 171 -2.60 7.70 4.23
C GLY A 171 -4.05 8.17 4.37
N GLY A 172 -4.97 7.42 3.75
CA GLY A 172 -6.37 7.82 3.60
C GLY A 172 -7.14 7.98 4.92
N SER A 173 -6.73 7.30 5.99
CA SER A 173 -7.39 7.39 7.29
C SER A 173 -7.07 8.69 8.04
N THR A 174 -6.02 9.42 7.64
CA THR A 174 -5.76 10.78 8.16
C THR A 174 -6.84 11.79 7.79
N ARG A 175 -7.74 11.48 6.85
CA ARG A 175 -8.88 12.33 6.47
C ARG A 175 -9.96 12.40 7.57
N ILE A 176 -9.88 11.57 8.60
CA ILE A 176 -10.83 11.57 9.73
C ILE A 176 -10.64 12.86 10.55
N PRO A 177 -11.68 13.72 10.68
CA PRO A 177 -11.56 15.01 11.36
C PRO A 177 -11.10 14.90 12.82
N LYS A 178 -11.59 13.91 13.57
CA LYS A 178 -11.16 13.69 14.96
C LYS A 178 -9.68 13.38 15.09
N VAL A 179 -9.10 12.60 14.17
CA VAL A 179 -7.66 12.27 14.18
C VAL A 179 -6.84 13.55 13.92
N GLN A 180 -7.24 14.35 12.95
CA GLN A 180 -6.59 15.65 12.69
C GLN A 180 -6.71 16.59 13.90
N GLN A 181 -7.89 16.67 14.51
CA GLN A 181 -8.10 17.49 15.70
C GLN A 181 -7.19 17.08 16.85
N LEU A 182 -7.12 15.78 17.18
CA LEU A 182 -6.25 15.27 18.24
C LEU A 182 -4.77 15.58 17.97
N LEU A 183 -4.35 15.45 16.71
CA LEU A 183 -2.98 15.77 16.32
C LEU A 183 -2.68 17.28 16.40
N GLN A 184 -3.63 18.13 16.00
CA GLN A 184 -3.52 19.59 16.16
C GLN A 184 -3.44 19.99 17.64
N ASP A 185 -4.33 19.46 18.47
CA ASP A 185 -4.34 19.68 19.92
C ASP A 185 -3.02 19.22 20.54
N PHE A 186 -2.50 18.08 20.11
CA PHE A 186 -1.21 17.55 20.54
C PHE A 186 -0.07 18.51 20.24
N PHE A 187 -0.08 19.18 19.08
CA PHE A 187 0.88 20.21 18.67
C PHE A 187 0.42 21.65 18.98
N ASN A 188 -0.37 21.82 20.04
CA ASN A 188 -0.77 23.14 20.56
C ASN A 188 -1.47 24.03 19.53
N GLY A 189 -2.31 23.44 18.67
CA GLY A 189 -3.08 24.14 17.64
C GLY A 189 -2.31 24.40 16.33
N LYS A 190 -1.11 23.83 16.16
CA LYS A 190 -0.35 23.94 14.91
C LYS A 190 -1.18 23.45 13.71
N GLU A 191 -1.16 24.22 12.62
CA GLU A 191 -1.80 23.83 11.37
C GLU A 191 -1.11 22.59 10.76
N LEU A 192 -1.90 21.61 10.32
CA LEU A 192 -1.38 20.40 9.69
C LEU A 192 -1.08 20.66 8.22
N CYS A 193 0.07 20.21 7.75
CA CYS A 193 0.51 20.37 6.38
C CYS A 193 -0.29 19.44 5.45
N LYS A 194 -1.00 20.05 4.49
CA LYS A 194 -1.81 19.39 3.47
C LYS A 194 -1.29 19.64 2.05
N SER A 195 0.00 19.99 1.93
CA SER A 195 0.60 20.37 0.63
C SER A 195 0.77 19.19 -0.32
N ILE A 196 0.80 17.96 0.19
CA ILE A 196 0.93 16.74 -0.61
C ILE A 196 -0.36 15.93 -0.57
N ASN A 197 -0.61 15.16 -1.63
CA ASN A 197 -1.73 14.24 -1.68
C ASN A 197 -1.44 13.01 -0.78
N PRO A 198 -2.22 12.76 0.28
CA PRO A 198 -1.95 11.67 1.23
C PRO A 198 -2.04 10.27 0.61
N ASP A 199 -2.73 10.11 -0.53
CA ASP A 199 -2.90 8.82 -1.20
C ASP A 199 -1.76 8.51 -2.20
N GLU A 200 -1.01 9.52 -2.64
CA GLU A 200 -0.01 9.40 -3.71
C GLU A 200 1.43 9.69 -3.24
N ALA A 201 1.60 10.39 -2.11
CA ALA A 201 2.88 10.87 -1.60
C ALA A 201 3.95 9.76 -1.51
N VAL A 202 3.57 8.59 -0.98
CA VAL A 202 4.48 7.44 -0.83
C VAL A 202 4.96 6.94 -2.19
N ALA A 203 4.04 6.73 -3.14
CA ALA A 203 4.37 6.27 -4.48
C ALA A 203 5.23 7.30 -5.25
N TYR A 204 4.93 8.58 -5.09
CA TYR A 204 5.69 9.68 -5.67
C TYR A 204 7.14 9.69 -5.15
N GLY A 205 7.34 9.62 -3.83
CA GLY A 205 8.67 9.56 -3.24
C GLY A 205 9.47 8.32 -3.65
N ALA A 206 8.80 7.17 -3.75
CA ALA A 206 9.41 5.94 -4.24
C ALA A 206 9.85 6.08 -5.72
N ALA A 207 9.05 6.73 -6.56
CA ALA A 207 9.40 6.99 -7.96
C ALA A 207 10.61 7.92 -8.09
N VAL A 208 10.68 8.99 -7.28
CA VAL A 208 11.84 9.88 -7.19
C VAL A 208 13.10 9.11 -6.81
N GLN A 209 13.01 8.27 -5.77
CA GLN A 209 14.13 7.45 -5.34
C GLN A 209 14.57 6.46 -6.43
N ALA A 210 13.62 5.88 -7.16
CA ALA A 210 13.91 5.00 -8.29
C ALA A 210 14.59 5.73 -9.45
N ALA A 211 14.20 6.98 -9.74
CA ALA A 211 14.84 7.82 -10.76
C ALA A 211 16.30 8.13 -10.39
N ILE A 212 16.56 8.56 -9.14
CA ILE A 212 17.92 8.83 -8.64
C ILE A 212 18.82 7.59 -8.76
N LEU A 213 18.30 6.41 -8.45
CA LEU A 213 19.04 5.15 -8.56
C LEU A 213 19.27 4.73 -10.02
N SER A 214 18.35 5.07 -10.92
CA SER A 214 18.46 4.77 -12.36
C SER A 214 19.51 5.66 -13.04
N ASP A 215 19.57 6.94 -12.69
CA ASP A 215 20.58 7.87 -13.23
C ASP A 215 21.99 7.50 -12.76
N ARG A 216 22.15 7.04 -11.52
CA ARG A 216 23.45 6.52 -11.05
C ARG A 216 23.92 5.28 -11.81
N LYS A 217 23.02 4.41 -12.27
CA LYS A 217 23.40 3.22 -13.07
C LYS A 217 24.01 3.58 -14.42
N ARG A 218 23.58 4.66 -15.09
CA ARG A 218 24.20 5.12 -16.35
C ARG A 218 25.67 5.49 -16.20
N SER A 219 26.09 5.94 -15.01
CA SER A 219 27.48 6.29 -14.72
C SER A 219 28.39 5.09 -14.37
N TYR A 220 27.83 3.96 -13.91
CA TYR A 220 28.64 2.78 -13.51
C TYR A 220 28.81 1.75 -14.63
N ASP A 221 27.96 1.73 -15.66
CA ASP A 221 28.15 0.84 -16.83
C ASP A 221 29.36 1.23 -17.71
N CYS A 222 30.10 2.29 -17.37
CA CYS A 222 31.39 2.63 -17.98
C CYS A 222 32.63 2.09 -17.24
N PHE A 223 32.48 1.41 -16.10
CA PHE A 223 33.61 0.95 -15.28
C PHE A 223 33.36 -0.42 -14.61
N ASP A 224 33.04 -1.46 -15.39
CA ASP A 224 33.39 -2.81 -14.92
C ASP A 224 33.58 -3.81 -16.06
N SER A 225 34.74 -3.73 -16.71
CA SER A 225 35.28 -4.81 -17.51
C SER A 225 36.70 -5.13 -17.05
N LYS A 226 36.83 -5.90 -15.97
CA LYS A 226 38.01 -6.76 -15.71
C LYS A 226 37.68 -7.86 -14.69
N LYS A 227 37.26 -9.01 -15.22
CA LYS A 227 37.27 -10.31 -14.53
C LYS A 227 38.71 -10.70 -14.16
N HIS A 228 38.92 -11.28 -12.98
CA HIS A 228 40.01 -12.24 -12.74
C HIS A 228 39.49 -13.48 -12.03
N ASN A 229 39.65 -14.62 -12.71
CA ASN A 229 39.55 -15.97 -12.18
C ASN A 229 40.84 -16.31 -11.41
N ASN A 230 40.77 -17.20 -10.41
CA ASN A 230 41.58 -18.42 -10.41
C ASN A 230 41.15 -19.44 -9.35
N SER A 231 41.43 -20.69 -9.69
CA SER A 231 40.93 -21.96 -9.14
C SER A 231 41.99 -22.76 -8.37
N ASN A 232 41.51 -23.61 -7.44
CA ASN A 232 42.08 -24.86 -6.86
C ASN A 232 43.37 -24.71 -5.98
N GLN A 233 43.68 -25.49 -4.93
CA GLN A 233 43.35 -26.88 -4.56
C GLN A 233 43.64 -27.15 -3.04
N GLU A 234 43.12 -28.26 -2.53
CA GLU A 234 43.01 -28.82 -1.16
C GLU A 234 44.27 -28.87 -0.23
N ARG A 235 44.06 -28.81 1.11
CA ARG A 235 44.19 -29.95 2.06
C ARG A 235 44.09 -29.61 3.56
N ALA A 236 43.64 -30.64 4.30
CA ALA A 236 43.83 -30.99 5.71
C ALA A 236 42.91 -30.37 6.79
N SER A 237 42.03 -31.22 7.30
CA SER A 237 41.18 -31.06 8.48
C SER A 237 41.97 -31.18 9.79
N VAL A 238 41.85 -30.17 10.66
CA VAL A 238 42.14 -30.26 12.09
C VAL A 238 40.88 -29.79 12.83
N LEU A 239 40.31 -30.66 13.66
CA LEU A 239 39.17 -30.34 14.53
C LEU A 239 39.66 -29.44 15.68
N TYR A 240 39.56 -28.13 15.49
CA TYR A 240 39.51 -27.18 16.60
C TYR A 240 38.03 -26.94 16.96
N LEU A 241 37.73 -26.95 18.26
CA LEU A 241 36.45 -26.45 18.77
C LEU A 241 36.42 -24.94 18.49
N PRO A 242 35.49 -24.43 17.65
CA PRO A 242 35.48 -23.03 17.28
C PRO A 242 34.95 -22.20 18.45
N GLU A 243 35.81 -21.40 19.07
CA GLU A 243 35.37 -20.25 19.84
C GLU A 243 34.99 -19.14 18.85
N VAL A 244 33.69 -18.93 18.63
CA VAL A 244 33.19 -17.83 17.80
C VAL A 244 33.69 -16.51 18.38
N SER A 245 34.72 -15.92 17.77
CA SER A 245 35.43 -14.77 18.33
C SER A 245 34.75 -13.44 18.01
N HIS A 246 34.06 -13.31 16.87
CA HIS A 246 33.22 -12.14 16.57
C HIS A 246 31.98 -12.50 15.73
N VAL A 247 30.83 -11.93 16.12
CA VAL A 247 29.58 -11.94 15.35
C VAL A 247 29.29 -10.53 14.89
N TYR A 248 29.06 -10.35 13.58
CA TYR A 248 28.68 -9.10 12.96
C TYR A 248 27.19 -9.07 12.67
N PHE A 249 26.55 -7.98 13.09
CA PHE A 249 25.17 -7.65 12.76
C PHE A 249 25.20 -6.44 11.83
N ASP A 250 24.85 -6.66 10.58
CA ASP A 250 24.81 -5.62 9.55
C ASP A 250 23.36 -5.41 9.13
N ILE A 251 22.90 -4.16 9.12
CA ILE A 251 21.58 -3.80 8.57
C ILE A 251 21.83 -3.14 7.23
N ASP A 252 21.34 -3.75 6.16
CA ASP A 252 21.55 -3.22 4.81
C ASP A 252 20.70 -1.96 4.54
N ALA A 253 20.88 -1.36 3.37
CA ALA A 253 20.14 -0.15 2.96
C ALA A 253 18.62 -0.33 2.82
N ASN A 254 18.12 -1.57 2.91
CA ASN A 254 16.70 -1.94 2.91
C ASN A 254 16.17 -2.23 4.32
N GLY A 255 16.98 -2.06 5.37
CA GLY A 255 16.59 -2.36 6.75
C GLY A 255 16.64 -3.86 7.09
N ILE A 256 17.30 -4.68 6.27
CA ILE A 256 17.36 -6.13 6.48
C ILE A 256 18.60 -6.48 7.31
N LEU A 257 18.38 -7.15 8.44
CA LEU A 257 19.46 -7.68 9.28
C LEU A 257 20.14 -8.89 8.62
N ASN A 258 21.44 -8.75 8.40
CA ASN A 258 22.39 -9.78 8.01
C ASN A 258 23.29 -10.11 9.20
N VAL A 259 23.30 -11.38 9.58
CA VAL A 259 24.22 -11.89 10.62
C VAL A 259 25.34 -12.66 9.95
N SER A 260 26.58 -12.41 10.36
CA SER A 260 27.75 -13.17 9.93
C SER A 260 28.71 -13.35 11.11
N ALA A 261 29.60 -14.33 11.04
CA ALA A 261 30.59 -14.58 12.08
C ALA A 261 31.99 -14.69 11.47
N GLU A 262 33.00 -14.30 12.22
CA GLU A 262 34.41 -14.43 11.82
C GLU A 262 35.19 -15.10 12.93
N ASP A 263 36.02 -16.06 12.52
CA ASP A 263 36.99 -16.69 13.39
C ASP A 263 38.37 -16.04 13.17
N LYS A 264 38.80 -15.25 14.16
CA LYS A 264 40.09 -14.53 14.13
C LYS A 264 41.31 -15.45 14.17
N THR A 265 41.19 -16.72 14.57
CA THR A 265 42.35 -17.63 14.67
C THR A 265 42.82 -18.14 13.30
N ILE A 266 41.92 -18.16 12.31
CA ILE A 266 42.16 -18.69 10.96
C ILE A 266 42.04 -17.63 9.87
N GLY A 267 41.61 -16.40 10.19
CA GLY A 267 41.37 -15.32 9.22
C GLY A 267 40.28 -15.65 8.19
N GLN A 268 39.56 -16.76 8.36
CA GLN A 268 38.45 -17.17 7.52
C GLN A 268 37.15 -16.53 8.02
N LYS A 269 36.57 -15.69 7.18
CA LYS A 269 35.20 -15.19 7.34
C LYS A 269 34.22 -16.24 6.82
N ASN A 270 33.68 -17.05 7.72
CA ASN A 270 32.56 -17.93 7.38
C ASN A 270 31.26 -17.14 7.55
N LYS A 271 30.67 -16.69 6.43
CA LYS A 271 29.36 -16.06 6.41
C LYS A 271 28.28 -17.10 6.77
N ILE A 272 28.12 -17.38 8.07
CA ILE A 272 27.00 -18.16 8.58
C ILE A 272 25.81 -17.21 8.62
N THR A 273 24.90 -17.35 7.65
CA THR A 273 23.65 -16.61 7.66
C THR A 273 22.72 -17.31 8.64
N ILE A 274 22.55 -16.75 9.84
CA ILE A 274 21.51 -17.22 10.76
C ILE A 274 20.18 -16.75 10.19
N THR A 275 19.49 -17.63 9.47
CA THR A 275 18.14 -17.35 8.97
C THR A 275 17.14 -17.57 10.11
N ASN A 276 16.60 -16.48 10.64
CA ASN A 276 15.32 -16.56 11.34
C ASN A 276 14.25 -16.90 10.28
N ASN A 277 13.80 -18.16 10.27
CA ASN A 277 12.88 -18.68 9.26
C ASN A 277 11.42 -18.26 9.49
N LYS A 278 11.09 -17.60 10.61
CA LYS A 278 9.72 -17.12 10.84
C LYS A 278 9.40 -16.00 9.83
N GLY A 279 8.51 -16.30 8.90
CA GLY A 279 8.03 -15.36 7.88
C GLY A 279 8.93 -15.20 6.65
N ARG A 280 10.00 -15.98 6.52
CA ARG A 280 10.87 -15.98 5.32
C ARG A 280 10.59 -17.21 4.47
N LEU A 281 10.36 -16.99 3.17
CA LEU A 281 10.21 -18.06 2.18
C LEU A 281 11.57 -18.66 1.83
N SER A 282 11.60 -19.97 1.60
CA SER A 282 12.78 -20.66 1.05
C SER A 282 13.01 -20.26 -0.41
N LYS A 283 14.20 -20.55 -0.93
CA LYS A 283 14.51 -20.29 -2.35
C LYS A 283 13.60 -21.11 -3.27
N GLU A 284 13.34 -22.37 -2.92
CA GLU A 284 12.46 -23.27 -3.66
C GLU A 284 11.00 -22.79 -3.63
N GLU A 285 10.53 -22.27 -2.50
CA GLU A 285 9.21 -21.67 -2.39
C GLU A 285 9.08 -20.42 -3.26
N ILE A 286 10.10 -19.56 -3.26
CA ILE A 286 10.16 -18.36 -4.12
C ILE A 286 10.14 -18.78 -5.60
N GLU A 287 10.96 -19.75 -6.00
CA GLU A 287 11.00 -20.24 -7.39
C GLU A 287 9.64 -20.81 -7.83
N LYS A 288 8.97 -21.57 -6.96
CA LYS A 288 7.62 -22.07 -7.22
C LYS A 288 6.60 -20.93 -7.39
N MET A 289 6.64 -19.93 -6.52
CA MET A 289 5.76 -18.76 -6.62
C MET A 289 5.99 -17.99 -7.93
N VAL A 290 7.25 -17.86 -8.37
CA VAL A 290 7.59 -17.21 -9.65
C VAL A 290 7.01 -18.00 -10.83
N GLN A 291 7.16 -19.33 -10.85
CA GLN A 291 6.59 -20.16 -11.91
C GLN A 291 5.06 -20.09 -11.95
N GLU A 292 4.40 -20.09 -10.79
CA GLU A 292 2.95 -19.93 -10.70
C GLU A 292 2.51 -18.54 -11.21
N ALA A 293 3.23 -17.48 -10.86
CA ALA A 293 2.97 -16.13 -11.34
C ALA A 293 3.12 -16.02 -12.87
N GLU A 294 4.13 -16.65 -13.46
CA GLU A 294 4.31 -16.70 -14.92
C GLU A 294 3.15 -17.44 -15.62
N LYS A 295 2.68 -18.55 -15.01
CA LYS A 295 1.50 -19.28 -15.50
C LYS A 295 0.25 -18.42 -15.45
N TYR A 296 0.04 -17.64 -14.38
CA TYR A 296 -1.11 -16.73 -14.30
C TYR A 296 -0.99 -15.58 -15.30
N LYS A 297 0.18 -14.98 -15.46
CA LYS A 297 0.45 -13.98 -16.50
C LYS A 297 0.08 -14.51 -17.90
N PHE A 298 0.48 -15.74 -18.23
CA PHE A 298 0.14 -16.34 -19.52
C PHE A 298 -1.38 -16.51 -19.70
N LYS A 299 -2.08 -17.00 -18.68
CA LYS A 299 -3.55 -17.12 -18.71
C LYS A 299 -4.25 -15.77 -18.87
N ASP A 300 -3.75 -14.74 -18.18
CA ASP A 300 -4.28 -13.38 -18.26
C ASP A 300 -4.05 -12.79 -19.65
N GLU A 301 -2.89 -13.04 -20.27
CA GLU A 301 -2.59 -12.64 -21.65
C GLU A 301 -3.49 -13.35 -22.67
N GLU A 302 -3.74 -14.66 -22.52
CA GLU A 302 -4.68 -15.39 -23.37
C GLU A 302 -6.11 -14.87 -23.21
N HIS A 303 -6.55 -14.63 -21.97
CA HIS A 303 -7.87 -14.07 -21.71
C HIS A 303 -8.01 -12.66 -22.31
N LYS A 304 -6.99 -11.81 -22.14
CA LYS A 304 -6.94 -10.48 -22.76
C LYS A 304 -7.06 -10.57 -24.28
N LYS A 305 -6.27 -11.42 -24.95
CA LYS A 305 -6.36 -11.62 -26.42
C LYS A 305 -7.75 -12.09 -26.85
N LYS A 306 -8.38 -12.99 -26.09
CA LYS A 306 -9.74 -13.46 -26.35
C LYS A 306 -10.74 -12.31 -26.27
N VAL A 307 -10.66 -11.48 -25.23
CA VAL A 307 -11.52 -10.30 -25.06
C VAL A 307 -11.27 -9.27 -26.17
N GLU A 308 -10.01 -8.99 -26.51
CA GLU A 308 -9.67 -8.07 -27.60
C GLU A 308 -10.20 -8.54 -28.95
N THR A 309 -10.05 -9.83 -29.26
CA THR A 309 -10.56 -10.42 -30.52
C THR A 309 -12.08 -10.40 -30.55
N LYS A 310 -12.74 -10.71 -29.43
CA LYS A 310 -14.19 -10.60 -29.29
C LYS A 310 -14.67 -9.17 -29.52
N ASN A 311 -14.07 -8.20 -28.85
CA ASN A 311 -14.41 -6.79 -29.01
C ASN A 311 -14.16 -6.30 -30.45
N ALA A 312 -13.08 -6.75 -31.10
CA ALA A 312 -12.80 -6.41 -32.50
C ALA A 312 -13.87 -6.97 -33.45
N LEU A 313 -14.31 -8.22 -33.24
CA LEU A 313 -15.39 -8.84 -34.01
C LEU A 313 -16.72 -8.13 -33.79
N GLU A 314 -17.09 -7.85 -32.53
CA GLU A 314 -18.32 -7.13 -32.19
C GLU A 314 -18.32 -5.73 -32.84
N ASN A 315 -17.24 -4.97 -32.68
CA ASN A 315 -17.10 -3.64 -33.30
C ASN A 315 -17.23 -3.71 -34.84
N TYR A 316 -16.62 -4.71 -35.47
CA TYR A 316 -16.75 -4.91 -36.91
C TYR A 316 -18.20 -5.23 -37.30
N ALA A 317 -18.87 -6.14 -36.58
CA ALA A 317 -20.26 -6.50 -36.82
C ALA A 317 -21.20 -5.30 -36.65
N TYR A 318 -21.02 -4.47 -35.62
CA TYR A 318 -21.77 -3.23 -35.43
C TYR A 318 -21.52 -2.21 -36.55
N ASN A 319 -20.27 -2.02 -36.97
CA ASN A 319 -19.94 -1.14 -38.09
C ASN A 319 -20.58 -1.62 -39.40
N MET A 320 -20.56 -2.93 -39.66
CA MET A 320 -21.23 -3.53 -40.80
C MET A 320 -22.74 -3.33 -40.74
N ARG A 321 -23.36 -3.50 -39.56
CA ARG A 321 -24.78 -3.27 -39.33
C ARG A 321 -25.19 -1.85 -39.67
N ASN A 322 -24.39 -0.87 -39.26
CA ASN A 322 -24.65 0.53 -39.57
C ASN A 322 -24.48 0.82 -41.07
N THR A 323 -23.46 0.23 -41.69
CA THR A 323 -23.15 0.37 -43.13
C THR A 323 -24.28 -0.16 -44.01
N ILE A 324 -24.86 -1.32 -43.70
CA ILE A 324 -25.95 -1.91 -44.50
C ILE A 324 -27.32 -1.26 -44.23
N LYS A 325 -27.46 -0.52 -43.12
CA LYS A 325 -28.63 0.28 -42.80
C LYS A 325 -28.62 1.66 -43.47
N ASP A 326 -27.46 2.14 -43.93
CA ASP A 326 -27.36 3.37 -44.71
C ASP A 326 -28.12 3.24 -46.03
N GLU A 327 -29.04 4.17 -46.32
CA GLU A 327 -29.92 4.12 -47.50
C GLU A 327 -29.15 4.05 -48.83
N LYS A 328 -27.97 4.70 -48.92
CA LYS A 328 -27.15 4.73 -50.14
C LYS A 328 -26.51 3.38 -50.45
N ILE A 329 -26.30 2.54 -49.44
CA ILE A 329 -25.73 1.20 -49.56
C ILE A 329 -26.84 0.16 -49.59
N SER A 330 -27.86 0.30 -48.74
CA SER A 330 -29.00 -0.62 -48.65
C SER A 330 -29.74 -0.76 -49.98
N THR A 331 -29.85 0.30 -50.78
CA THR A 331 -30.53 0.28 -52.09
C THR A 331 -29.72 -0.38 -53.21
N LYS A 332 -28.41 -0.58 -52.99
CA LYS A 332 -27.49 -1.21 -53.95
C LYS A 332 -27.31 -2.71 -53.71
N LEU A 333 -27.82 -3.23 -52.60
CA LEU A 333 -27.68 -4.65 -52.22
C LEU A 333 -28.93 -5.44 -52.63
N PRO A 334 -28.77 -6.59 -53.33
CA PRO A 334 -29.88 -7.51 -53.55
C PRO A 334 -30.51 -7.96 -52.22
N PRO A 335 -31.86 -8.13 -52.14
CA PRO A 335 -32.54 -8.49 -50.90
C PRO A 335 -32.01 -9.78 -50.25
N ALA A 336 -31.65 -10.77 -51.07
CA ALA A 336 -31.09 -12.05 -50.59
C ALA A 336 -29.71 -11.88 -49.94
N ASP A 337 -28.86 -11.01 -50.48
CA ASP A 337 -27.52 -10.77 -49.94
C ASP A 337 -27.55 -9.88 -48.71
N LYS A 338 -28.44 -8.88 -48.68
CA LYS A 338 -28.69 -8.06 -47.49
C LYS A 338 -29.10 -8.92 -46.31
N LYS A 339 -30.05 -9.84 -46.51
CA LYS A 339 -30.51 -10.75 -45.45
C LYS A 339 -29.39 -11.65 -44.92
N LYS A 340 -28.54 -12.21 -45.81
CA LYS A 340 -27.38 -13.01 -45.39
C LYS A 340 -26.40 -12.22 -44.52
N ILE A 341 -26.17 -10.94 -44.85
CA ILE A 341 -25.28 -10.09 -44.07
C ILE A 341 -25.91 -9.77 -42.70
N GLU A 342 -27.22 -9.48 -42.65
CA GLU A 342 -27.95 -9.27 -41.39
C GLU A 342 -27.90 -10.51 -40.49
N ASP A 343 -28.20 -11.70 -41.03
CA ASP A 343 -28.15 -12.97 -40.28
C ASP A 343 -26.72 -13.24 -39.73
N ALA A 344 -25.68 -12.97 -40.52
CA ALA A 344 -24.28 -13.14 -40.09
C ALA A 344 -23.84 -12.13 -39.02
N ILE A 345 -24.34 -10.89 -39.08
CA ILE A 345 -24.10 -9.87 -38.06
C ILE A 345 -24.77 -10.27 -36.75
N ASP A 346 -26.03 -10.70 -36.80
CA ASP A 346 -26.79 -11.07 -35.60
C ASP A 346 -26.16 -12.31 -34.94
N GLN A 347 -25.68 -13.29 -35.72
CA GLN A 347 -24.92 -14.44 -35.21
C GLN A 347 -23.55 -14.06 -34.59
N ALA A 348 -22.94 -12.96 -35.04
CA ALA A 348 -21.65 -12.50 -34.50
C ALA A 348 -21.81 -11.69 -33.19
N ILE A 349 -22.97 -11.07 -32.97
CA ILE A 349 -23.27 -10.22 -31.81
C ILE A 349 -23.96 -11.00 -30.67
N HIS A 350 -24.79 -12.00 -31.01
CA HIS A 350 -25.59 -12.80 -30.08
C HIS A 350 -25.14 -14.26 -30.05
#